data_AF-A0A0G4MR31-F1
#
_entry.id   AF-A0A0G4MR31-F1
#
_cell.length_a   1.000
_cell.length_b   1.000
_cell.length_c   1.000
_cell.angle_alpha   90.00
_cell.angle_beta   90.00
_cell.angle_gamma   90.00
#
_symmetry.space_group_name_H-M   'P 1'
#
loop_
_entity.id
_entity.type
_entity.pdbx_description
1 polymer ?
#
loop_
_entity_poly.entity_id
_entity_poly.type
_entity_poly.pdbx_seq_one_letter_code
_entity_poly.pdbx_strand_id
1 'polypeptide(L)'
;VDIDAVVASVGGGGLVNGLLQGLEDVERDGAASAPWPRGRPPTVVAVETRGADSLHASVEAGRLVTLPAITSIATSLGAVRVSERTWEWARRKAVLGPRRQAE
;
A
#
# COMPACT_ATOMS: atom_id res chain seq x y z
N VAL A 1 -16.19 7.97 -12.67
CA VAL A 1 -14.83 8.50 -12.93
C VAL A 1 -13.93 7.31 -13.13
N ASP A 2 -13.07 7.31 -14.14
CA ASP A 2 -12.10 6.24 -14.36
C ASP A 2 -10.81 6.57 -13.60
N ILE A 3 -10.33 5.65 -12.76
CA ILE A 3 -9.22 5.86 -11.84
C ILE A 3 -8.17 4.79 -12.11
N ASP A 4 -6.98 5.21 -12.53
CA ASP A 4 -5.83 4.31 -12.73
C ASP A 4 -5.20 3.90 -11.40
N ALA A 5 -5.03 4.86 -10.50
CA ALA A 5 -4.32 4.67 -9.25
C ALA A 5 -4.81 5.59 -8.14
N VAL A 6 -4.60 5.14 -6.91
CA VAL A 6 -4.75 5.91 -5.67
C VAL A 6 -3.39 5.97 -5.00
N VAL A 7 -2.84 7.17 -4.84
CA VAL A 7 -1.57 7.38 -4.14
C VAL A 7 -1.89 7.65 -2.66
N ALA A 8 -1.32 6.85 -1.77
CA ALA A 8 -1.61 6.91 -0.34
C ALA A 8 -0.31 6.93 0.47
N SER A 9 -0.20 7.93 1.35
CA SER A 9 0.92 8.02 2.28
C SER A 9 0.83 6.94 3.37
N VAL A 10 1.96 6.37 3.76
CA VAL A 10 2.03 5.29 4.75
C VAL A 10 2.80 5.75 5.99
N GLY A 11 2.10 5.76 7.12
CA GLY A 11 2.71 5.68 8.45
C GLY A 11 2.50 4.28 9.02
N GLY A 12 1.56 4.11 9.95
CA GLY A 12 1.21 2.76 10.46
C GLY A 12 0.48 1.86 9.45
N GLY A 13 0.02 2.42 8.33
CA GLY A 13 -0.60 1.70 7.21
C GLY A 13 -2.13 1.54 7.27
N GLY A 14 -2.81 2.12 8.26
CA GLY A 14 -4.27 2.04 8.40
C GLY A 14 -5.05 2.49 7.15
N LEU A 15 -4.65 3.60 6.51
CA LEU A 15 -5.26 4.09 5.28
C LEU A 15 -5.14 3.07 4.14
N VAL A 16 -3.94 2.54 3.90
CA VAL A 16 -3.71 1.53 2.85
C VAL A 16 -4.48 0.25 3.15
N ASN A 17 -4.57 -0.16 4.42
CA ASN A 17 -5.35 -1.33 4.82
C ASN A 17 -6.83 -1.16 4.46
N GLY A 18 -7.42 0.00 4.78
CA GLY A 18 -8.82 0.29 4.46
C GLY A 18 -9.07 0.41 2.95
N LEU A 19 -8.15 1.05 2.20
CA LEU A 19 -8.25 1.13 0.74
C LEU A 19 -8.25 -0.28 0.12
N LEU A 20 -7.26 -1.11 0.44
CA LEU A 20 -7.14 -2.45 -0.13
C LEU A 20 -8.32 -3.35 0.26
N GLN A 21 -8.76 -3.26 1.52
CA GLN A 21 -9.95 -3.98 1.97
C GLN A 21 -11.20 -3.55 1.20
N GLY A 22 -11.45 -2.25 1.07
CA GLY A 22 -12.62 -1.74 0.36
C GLY A 22 -12.61 -2.10 -1.13
N LEU A 23 -11.44 -2.09 -1.78
CA LEU A 23 -11.29 -2.55 -3.16
C LEU A 23 -11.66 -4.04 -3.29
N GLU A 24 -11.15 -4.89 -2.39
CA GLU A 24 -11.47 -6.33 -2.40
C GLU A 24 -12.94 -6.60 -2.08
N ASP A 25 -13.55 -5.82 -1.17
CA ASP A 25 -14.98 -5.93 -0.86
C ASP A 25 -15.85 -5.58 -2.07
N VAL A 26 -15.53 -4.49 -2.79
CA VAL A 26 -16.21 -4.11 -4.04
C VAL A 26 -16.05 -5.16 -5.13
N GLU A 27 -14.86 -5.75 -5.26
CA GLU A 27 -14.62 -6.84 -6.23
C GLU A 27 -15.42 -8.11 -5.88
N ARG A 28 -15.52 -8.45 -4.59
CA ARG A 28 -16.27 -9.62 -4.12
C ARG A 28 -17.78 -9.45 -4.24
N ASP A 29 -18.30 -8.29 -3.85
CA ASP A 29 -19.73 -8.02 -3.72
C ASP A 29 -20.36 -7.50 -5.03
N GLY A 30 -19.54 -7.24 -6.05
CA GLY A 30 -19.93 -6.80 -7.40
C GLY A 30 -20.73 -7.84 -8.19
N ALA A 31 -21.96 -8.10 -7.75
CA ALA A 31 -22.96 -8.85 -8.48
C ALA A 31 -23.62 -7.97 -9.57
N ALA A 32 -23.76 -8.53 -10.77
CA ALA A 32 -24.51 -8.05 -11.95
C ALA A 32 -23.85 -7.04 -12.92
N SER A 33 -22.83 -6.26 -12.54
CA SER A 33 -22.11 -5.39 -13.48
C SER A 33 -20.64 -5.22 -13.07
N ALA A 34 -19.74 -5.13 -14.05
CA ALA A 34 -18.31 -4.90 -13.79
C ALA A 34 -18.15 -3.65 -12.88
N PRO A 35 -17.68 -3.81 -11.63
CA PRO A 35 -17.64 -2.70 -10.65
C PRO A 35 -16.62 -1.63 -11.04
N TRP A 36 -15.71 -1.97 -11.96
CA TRP A 36 -14.67 -1.10 -12.47
C TRP A 36 -14.81 -0.91 -13.98
N PRO A 37 -14.80 0.35 -14.49
CA PRO A 37 -14.91 0.63 -15.92
C PRO A 37 -13.88 -0.08 -16.80
N ARG A 38 -12.68 -0.36 -16.26
CA ARG A 38 -11.58 -1.04 -16.96
C ARG A 38 -11.48 -2.55 -16.66
N GLY A 39 -12.47 -3.12 -15.98
CA GLY A 39 -12.45 -4.53 -15.57
C GLY A 39 -11.41 -4.88 -14.49
N ARG A 40 -10.79 -3.88 -13.85
CA ARG A 40 -9.84 -4.04 -12.74
C ARG A 40 -9.94 -2.88 -11.74
N PRO A 41 -9.64 -3.10 -10.46
CA PRO A 41 -9.58 -2.03 -9.46
C PRO A 41 -8.41 -1.07 -9.73
N PRO A 42 -8.48 0.17 -9.23
CA PRO A 42 -7.35 1.09 -9.26
C PRO A 42 -6.15 0.52 -8.48
N THR A 43 -4.94 0.85 -8.93
CA THR A 43 -3.71 0.46 -8.23
C THR A 43 -3.49 1.34 -7.01
N VAL A 44 -3.29 0.75 -5.82
CA VAL A 44 -2.90 1.51 -4.63
C VAL A 44 -1.37 1.66 -4.60
N VAL A 45 -0.89 2.90 -4.63
CA VAL A 45 0.54 3.23 -4.53
C VAL A 45 0.82 3.71 -3.11
N ALA A 46 1.46 2.83 -2.33
CA ALA A 46 1.95 3.15 -0.98
C ALA A 46 3.20 4.02 -1.07
N VAL A 47 3.21 5.19 -0.42
CA VAL A 47 4.33 6.13 -0.44
C VAL A 47 4.76 6.46 0.98
N GLU A 48 6.06 6.33 1.24
CA GLU A 48 6.71 6.72 2.49
C GLU A 48 7.74 7.84 2.23
N THR A 49 8.14 8.52 3.30
CA THR A 49 9.29 9.44 3.28
C THR A 49 10.52 8.76 3.83
N ARG A 50 11.70 9.09 3.30
CA ARG A 50 12.98 8.69 3.92
C ARG A 50 13.01 9.11 5.39
N GLY A 51 13.36 8.19 6.28
CA GLY A 51 13.35 8.43 7.72
C GLY A 51 12.01 8.11 8.41
N ALA A 52 11.01 7.62 7.67
CA ALA A 52 9.76 7.05 8.19
C ALA A 52 9.28 5.87 7.31
N ASP A 53 10.23 5.20 6.67
CA ASP A 53 10.06 4.23 5.59
C ASP A 53 10.07 2.77 6.10
N SER A 54 9.22 2.49 7.10
CA SER A 54 9.20 1.19 7.78
C SER A 54 8.55 0.08 6.95
N LEU A 55 7.65 0.40 6.02
CA LEU A 55 7.09 -0.55 5.05
C LEU A 55 8.15 -0.94 4.03
N HIS A 56 8.83 0.05 3.43
CA HIS A 56 9.89 -0.16 2.46
C HIS A 56 11.01 -1.02 3.06
N ALA A 57 11.48 -0.68 4.26
CA ALA A 57 12.47 -1.49 4.97
C ALA A 57 12.00 -2.94 5.22
N SER A 58 10.70 -3.14 5.49
CA SER A 58 10.14 -4.49 5.69
C SER A 58 10.06 -5.29 4.38
N VAL A 59 9.72 -4.64 3.26
CA VAL A 59 9.71 -5.25 1.93
C VAL A 59 11.10 -5.69 1.49
N GLU A 60 12.09 -4.81 1.60
CA GLU A 60 13.49 -5.13 1.26
C GLU A 60 14.04 -6.28 2.14
N ALA A 61 13.69 -6.29 3.43
CA ALA A 61 14.14 -7.33 4.36
C ALA A 61 13.37 -8.65 4.25
N GLY A 62 12.25 -8.71 3.51
CA GLY A 62 11.38 -9.90 3.45
C GLY A 62 10.69 -10.25 4.78
N ARG A 63 10.68 -9.33 5.76
CA ARG A 63 10.05 -9.50 7.09
C ARG A 63 9.74 -8.14 7.69
N LEU A 64 8.86 -8.08 8.68
CA LEU A 64 8.63 -6.84 9.43
C LEU A 64 9.91 -6.32 10.09
N VAL A 65 10.20 -5.05 9.84
CA VAL A 65 11.32 -4.30 10.38
C VAL A 65 10.81 -3.19 11.30
N THR A 66 11.53 -2.97 12.40
CA THR A 66 11.36 -1.79 13.25
C THR A 66 12.53 -0.85 12.98
N LEU A 67 12.25 0.35 12.52
CA LEU A 67 13.23 1.42 12.38
C LEU A 67 13.75 1.85 13.76
N PRO A 68 15.03 2.23 13.89
CA PRO A 68 15.59 2.66 15.17
C PRO A 68 15.02 4.00 15.64
N ALA A 69 14.63 4.88 14.72
CA ALA A 69 14.05 6.20 15.00
C ALA A 69 13.31 6.73 13.76
N ILE A 70 12.46 7.73 13.98
CA ILE A 70 11.88 8.56 12.91
C ILE A 70 12.74 9.80 12.72
N THR A 71 13.25 10.02 11.51
CA THR A 71 14.05 11.20 11.14
C THR A 71 13.37 12.08 10.09
N SER A 72 12.21 11.67 9.58
CA SER A 72 11.42 12.46 8.65
C SER A 72 10.73 13.64 9.34
N ILE A 73 10.56 14.76 8.61
CA ILE A 73 9.71 15.88 9.04
C ILE A 73 8.20 15.56 8.93
N ALA A 74 7.83 14.51 8.20
CA ALA A 74 6.44 14.09 8.01
C ALA A 74 5.93 13.33 9.25
N THR A 75 5.60 14.08 10.30
CA THR A 75 5.25 13.54 11.62
C THR A 75 4.07 12.55 11.58
N SER A 76 3.09 12.75 10.70
CA SER A 76 1.94 11.84 10.52
C SER A 76 2.31 10.47 9.94
N LEU A 77 3.49 10.35 9.32
CA LEU A 77 4.02 9.08 8.80
C LEU A 77 4.94 8.38 9.80
N GLY A 78 5.20 8.97 10.96
CA GLY A 78 6.22 8.54 11.93
C GLY A 78 5.93 7.23 12.67
N ALA A 79 5.63 6.14 11.97
CA ALA A 79 5.56 4.79 12.51
C ALA A 79 6.91 4.10 12.32
N VAL A 80 7.55 3.72 13.43
CA VAL A 80 8.82 2.96 13.38
C VAL A 80 8.61 1.55 12.81
N ARG A 81 7.37 1.05 12.81
CA ARG A 81 7.01 -0.25 12.26
C ARG A 81 5.58 -0.17 11.74
N VAL A 82 5.35 -0.61 10.50
CA VAL A 82 4.00 -0.76 9.95
C VAL A 82 3.21 -1.88 10.63
N SER A 83 1.89 -1.83 10.53
CA SER A 83 1.05 -2.92 11.03
C SER A 83 1.33 -4.24 10.31
N GLU A 84 1.10 -5.35 11.00
CA GLU A 84 1.21 -6.70 10.42
C GLU A 84 0.32 -6.85 9.19
N ARG A 85 -0.89 -6.29 9.22
CA ARG A 85 -1.81 -6.31 8.08
C ARG A 85 -1.26 -5.59 6.86
N THR A 86 -0.59 -4.45 7.05
CA THR A 86 0.04 -3.70 5.95
C THR A 86 1.15 -4.54 5.32
N TRP A 87 1.92 -5.24 6.15
CA TRP A 87 2.94 -6.18 5.70
C TRP A 87 2.36 -7.38 4.95
N GLU A 88 1.27 -7.97 5.44
CA GLU A 88 0.55 -9.02 4.73
C GLU A 88 0.11 -8.57 3.34
N TRP A 89 -0.44 -7.37 3.22
CA TRP A 89 -0.83 -6.81 1.92
C TRP A 89 0.36 -6.67 0.98
N ALA A 90 1.46 -6.09 1.45
CA ALA A 90 2.68 -5.93 0.65
C ALA A 90 3.23 -7.27 0.17
N ARG A 91 3.17 -8.32 1.00
CA ARG A 91 3.56 -9.69 0.62
C ARG A 91 2.62 -10.30 -0.41
N ARG A 92 1.30 -10.14 -0.24
CA ARG A 92 0.27 -10.69 -1.16
C ARG A 92 0.33 -10.04 -2.53
N LYS A 93 0.59 -8.72 -2.56
CA LYS A 93 0.57 -7.89 -3.77
C LYS A 93 1.95 -7.30 -4.03
N ALA A 94 3.00 -8.13 -4.13
CA ALA A 94 4.39 -7.74 -4.43
C ALA A 94 4.60 -7.01 -5.79
N VAL A 95 3.55 -6.43 -6.37
CA VAL A 95 3.58 -5.42 -7.42
C VAL A 95 3.06 -4.10 -6.81
N LEU A 96 3.81 -3.50 -5.90
CA LEU A 96 3.57 -2.12 -5.47
C LEU A 96 4.45 -1.19 -6.32
N GLY A 97 3.97 -0.94 -7.53
CA GLY A 97 4.60 -0.06 -8.53
C GLY A 97 4.33 -0.55 -9.96
N PRO A 98 4.35 0.33 -10.96
CA PRO A 98 4.31 -0.11 -12.36
C PRO A 98 5.44 -1.12 -12.57
N ARG A 99 5.14 -2.27 -13.17
CA ARG A 99 6.17 -3.20 -13.64
C ARG A 99 7.11 -2.37 -14.50
N ARG A 100 8.38 -2.21 -14.08
CA ARG A 100 9.41 -1.82 -15.04
C ARG A 100 9.37 -2.91 -16.10
N GLN A 101 8.95 -2.57 -17.31
CA GLN A 101 9.34 -3.37 -18.45
C GLN A 101 10.86 -3.38 -18.41
N ALA A 102 11.45 -4.56 -18.27
CA ALA A 102 12.88 -4.72 -18.42
C ALA A 102 13.20 -4.30 -19.86
N GLU A 103 13.96 -3.22 -20.00
CA GLU A 103 14.86 -3.02 -21.15
C GLU A 103 16.17 -3.76 -20.87
#